data_AF-A0A8S3RK90-F1
#
_entry.id   AF-A0A8S3RK90-F1
#
_cell.length_a   1.000
_cell.length_b   1.000
_cell.length_c   1.000
_cell.angle_alpha   90.00
_cell.angle_beta   90.00
_cell.angle_gamma   90.00
#
_symmetry.space_group_name_H-M   'P 1'
#
loop_
_entity.id
_entity.type
_entity.pdbx_description
1 polymer ?
#
loop_
_entity_poly.entity_id
_entity_poly.type
_entity_poly.pdbx_seq_one_letter_code
_entity_poly.pdbx_strand_id
1 'polypeptide(L)'
;MCKPVPRNKSKCTQGGGLCVMINTIYSPYISFIESIADTFVWLKFDKVLFDFDQDLYVCGAYIPPINSKYHTLYECDIFRLMEDNIISYSSKGKICLVGDLNCRTSNASDFIEDDSVHITLQNQLPNLFNYSNDHSLSTRINPDTISNDYGSKLIKLCKSTGLRILNGRHKDGLSNDYTYCGPKSFSVIDYFLTTVDLFSTIDKFIISSFTQFSDHASLHLEIKIKNVNFTDELITDCEPDYGVERKTFKWRDEYKSQCKETLANNIDNLNSLCENLNFESQDGIDKTVSDFSEFLNGIMSPYFKVRPKVSTSRKKQDRIMPVIEDKPWFNDEFKPKATGKEFFDHFKRIASEINSEENSRNGNSNNDEIPVYEELDCVITNKEILCAISSLKRRSFTTDLDEQCKGFDPSPVFPR
;
A
#
# COMPACT_ATOMS: atom_id res chain seq x y z
N MET A 1 -10.81 -18.09 9.61
CA MET A 1 -9.98 -19.02 8.79
C MET A 1 -9.16 -18.21 7.79
N CYS A 2 -7.83 -18.17 7.93
CA CYS A 2 -6.92 -17.76 6.85
C CYS A 2 -6.41 -19.04 6.19
N LYS A 3 -6.85 -19.35 4.96
CA LYS A 3 -6.30 -20.48 4.21
C LYS A 3 -5.07 -19.97 3.43
N PRO A 4 -3.85 -20.41 3.74
CA PRO A 4 -2.69 -20.03 2.95
C PRO A 4 -2.82 -20.67 1.56
N VAL A 5 -2.89 -19.84 0.51
CA VAL A 5 -2.81 -20.31 -0.87
C VAL A 5 -1.33 -20.44 -1.23
N PRO A 6 -0.88 -21.60 -1.75
CA PRO A 6 0.53 -21.81 -2.05
C PRO A 6 1.00 -20.82 -3.11
N ARG A 7 2.03 -20.05 -2.74
CA ARG A 7 2.73 -19.12 -3.63
C ARG A 7 3.53 -19.95 -4.65
N ASN A 8 3.39 -19.66 -5.95
CA ASN A 8 4.38 -20.13 -6.90
C ASN A 8 5.70 -19.45 -6.52
N LYS A 9 6.76 -20.23 -6.24
CA LYS A 9 8.03 -19.71 -5.71
C LYS A 9 8.62 -18.66 -6.64
N SER A 10 8.34 -17.38 -6.35
CA SER A 10 9.05 -16.24 -6.91
C SER A 10 10.54 -16.39 -6.59
N LYS A 11 11.41 -16.25 -7.60
CA LYS A 11 12.87 -16.18 -7.41
C LYS A 11 13.30 -14.93 -6.63
N CYS A 12 12.41 -13.96 -6.46
CA CYS A 12 12.63 -12.75 -5.67
C CYS A 12 12.17 -12.95 -4.23
N THR A 13 13.08 -12.76 -3.27
CA THR A 13 12.83 -12.81 -1.82
C THR A 13 12.17 -11.55 -1.27
N GLN A 14 11.92 -10.54 -2.11
CA GLN A 14 11.32 -9.27 -1.73
C GLN A 14 10.29 -8.79 -2.78
N GLY A 15 9.05 -8.55 -2.33
CA GLY A 15 8.05 -7.81 -3.08
C GLY A 15 6.78 -8.60 -3.43
N GLY A 16 5.64 -7.94 -3.30
CA GLY A 16 4.31 -8.44 -3.71
C GLY A 16 3.63 -9.34 -2.68
N GLY A 17 2.35 -9.61 -2.94
CA GLY A 17 1.49 -10.48 -2.14
C GLY A 17 0.16 -9.82 -1.81
N LEU A 18 -0.91 -10.53 -2.10
CA LEU A 18 -2.27 -10.15 -1.70
C LEU A 18 -2.70 -11.01 -0.52
N CYS A 19 -3.39 -10.39 0.43
CA CYS A 19 -4.06 -11.09 1.51
C CYS A 19 -5.53 -10.70 1.48
N VAL A 20 -6.42 -11.69 1.51
CA VAL A 20 -7.85 -11.47 1.66
C VAL A 20 -8.31 -12.13 2.96
N MET A 21 -8.91 -11.31 3.82
CA MET A 21 -9.44 -11.75 5.11
C MET A 21 -10.97 -11.69 5.04
N ILE A 22 -11.61 -12.81 5.34
CA ILE A 22 -13.06 -12.94 5.32
C ILE A 22 -13.54 -13.20 6.75
N ASN A 23 -14.51 -12.42 7.21
CA ASN A 23 -15.17 -12.67 8.48
C ASN A 23 -15.89 -14.03 8.41
N THR A 24 -15.70 -14.86 9.44
CA THR A 24 -16.18 -16.24 9.53
C THR A 24 -17.68 -16.36 9.23
N ILE A 25 -18.48 -15.37 9.63
CA ILE A 25 -19.93 -15.32 9.38
C ILE A 25 -20.26 -15.39 7.89
N TYR A 26 -19.42 -14.82 7.02
CA TYR A 26 -19.61 -14.83 5.57
C TYR A 26 -18.89 -15.97 4.86
N SER A 27 -18.05 -16.73 5.56
CA SER A 27 -17.26 -17.81 4.95
C SER A 27 -18.09 -18.92 4.26
N PRO A 28 -19.33 -19.26 4.70
CA PRO A 28 -20.16 -20.23 3.97
C PRO A 28 -20.63 -19.72 2.60
N TYR A 29 -20.68 -18.40 2.41
CA TYR A 29 -21.22 -17.74 1.22
C TYR A 29 -20.14 -17.18 0.29
N ILE A 30 -18.88 -17.27 0.68
CA ILE A 30 -17.75 -16.76 -0.08
C ILE A 30 -16.78 -17.89 -0.35
N SER A 31 -16.60 -18.20 -1.63
CA SER A 31 -15.68 -19.24 -2.10
C SER A 31 -14.46 -18.63 -2.76
N PHE A 32 -13.29 -19.16 -2.43
CA PHE A 32 -12.07 -18.87 -3.18
C PHE A 32 -12.13 -19.57 -4.53
N ILE A 33 -11.86 -18.84 -5.60
CA ILE A 33 -11.84 -19.37 -6.96
C ILE A 33 -10.42 -19.69 -7.37
N GLU A 34 -9.57 -18.67 -7.46
CA GLU A 34 -8.18 -18.84 -7.83
C GLU A 34 -7.30 -17.65 -7.42
N SER A 35 -6.00 -17.89 -7.40
CA SER A 35 -4.95 -16.87 -7.25
C SER A 35 -4.07 -16.95 -8.49
N ILE A 36 -3.91 -15.82 -9.17
CA ILE A 36 -3.23 -15.76 -10.46
C ILE A 36 -2.06 -14.81 -10.33
N ALA A 37 -0.87 -15.34 -10.65
CA ALA A 37 0.35 -14.58 -10.76
C ALA A 37 0.67 -13.73 -9.51
N ASP A 38 0.23 -14.14 -8.32
CA ASP A 38 0.37 -13.36 -7.07
C ASP A 38 -0.21 -11.92 -7.12
N THR A 39 -0.98 -11.59 -8.17
CA THR A 39 -1.49 -10.23 -8.48
C THR A 39 -3.01 -10.18 -8.51
N PHE A 40 -3.69 -11.31 -8.72
CA PHE A 40 -5.15 -11.38 -8.68
C PHE A 40 -5.60 -12.48 -7.74
N VAL A 41 -6.53 -12.18 -6.86
CA VAL A 41 -7.25 -13.16 -6.03
C VAL A 41 -8.73 -13.03 -6.34
N TRP A 42 -9.29 -14.07 -6.95
CA TRP A 42 -10.70 -14.13 -7.29
C TRP A 42 -11.50 -14.87 -6.22
N LEU A 43 -12.56 -14.22 -5.76
CA LEU A 43 -13.56 -14.77 -4.87
C LEU A 43 -14.92 -14.77 -5.55
N LYS A 44 -15.74 -15.76 -5.24
CA LYS A 44 -17.15 -15.81 -5.63
C LYS A 44 -18.01 -15.67 -4.38
N PHE A 45 -18.81 -14.63 -4.36
CA PHE A 45 -19.83 -14.36 -3.36
C PHE A 45 -21.16 -14.90 -3.89
N ASP A 46 -21.81 -15.73 -3.09
CA ASP A 46 -23.05 -16.39 -3.47
C ASP A 46 -24.19 -15.39 -3.61
N LYS A 47 -24.98 -15.56 -4.68
CA LYS A 47 -26.17 -14.73 -4.96
C LYS A 47 -27.18 -14.67 -3.83
N VAL A 48 -27.23 -15.65 -2.91
CA VAL A 48 -28.11 -15.59 -1.73
C VAL A 48 -27.84 -14.37 -0.85
N LEU A 49 -26.64 -13.79 -0.92
CA LEU A 49 -26.28 -12.57 -0.18
C LEU A 49 -26.93 -11.32 -0.77
N PHE A 50 -27.41 -11.31 -2.02
CA PHE A 50 -27.75 -10.08 -2.73
C PHE A 50 -29.17 -10.09 -3.30
N ASP A 51 -29.73 -8.90 -3.56
CA ASP A 51 -31.06 -8.74 -4.17
C ASP A 51 -31.11 -9.04 -5.68
N PHE A 52 -29.98 -9.33 -6.31
CA PHE A 52 -29.90 -9.76 -7.70
C PHE A 52 -29.70 -11.29 -7.80
N ASP A 53 -30.24 -11.91 -8.85
CA ASP A 53 -30.21 -13.39 -9.04
C ASP A 53 -28.93 -13.87 -9.76
N GLN A 54 -27.79 -13.29 -9.42
CA GLN A 54 -26.49 -13.62 -10.00
C GLN A 54 -25.43 -13.65 -8.90
N ASP A 55 -24.45 -14.53 -9.05
CA ASP A 55 -23.29 -14.52 -8.16
C ASP A 55 -22.46 -13.26 -8.40
N LEU A 56 -21.70 -12.82 -7.38
CA LEU A 56 -20.78 -11.70 -7.49
C LEU A 56 -19.33 -12.20 -7.43
N TYR A 57 -18.58 -11.96 -8.49
CA TYR A 57 -17.16 -12.28 -8.59
C TYR A 57 -16.33 -11.05 -8.20
N VAL A 58 -15.56 -11.16 -7.12
CA VAL A 58 -14.74 -10.07 -6.58
C VAL A 58 -13.27 -10.40 -6.80
N CYS A 59 -12.56 -9.52 -7.50
CA CYS A 59 -11.12 -9.61 -7.70
C CYS A 59 -10.39 -8.62 -6.79
N GLY A 60 -9.59 -9.13 -5.86
CA GLY A 60 -8.55 -8.35 -5.20
C GLY A 60 -7.32 -8.28 -6.11
N ALA A 61 -6.87 -7.07 -6.44
CA ALA A 61 -5.79 -6.84 -7.40
C ALA A 61 -4.62 -6.04 -6.79
N TYR A 62 -3.40 -6.46 -7.11
CA TYR A 62 -2.17 -5.71 -6.88
C TYR A 62 -1.30 -5.75 -8.13
N ILE A 63 -1.35 -4.68 -8.93
CA ILE A 63 -0.50 -4.53 -10.11
C ILE A 63 0.71 -3.69 -9.70
N PRO A 64 1.94 -4.22 -9.77
CA PRO A 64 3.15 -3.47 -9.42
C PRO A 64 3.35 -2.25 -10.31
N PRO A 65 4.10 -1.23 -9.85
CA PRO A 65 4.48 -0.10 -10.71
C PRO A 65 5.18 -0.55 -12.00
N ILE A 66 5.02 0.20 -13.09
CA ILE A 66 5.57 -0.11 -14.43
C ILE A 66 7.08 -0.40 -14.44
N ASN A 67 7.83 0.26 -13.55
CA ASN A 67 9.29 0.12 -13.45
C ASN A 67 9.72 -0.89 -12.37
N SER A 68 8.79 -1.65 -11.79
CA SER A 68 9.09 -2.62 -10.75
C SER A 68 9.87 -3.82 -11.32
N LYS A 69 10.93 -4.24 -10.62
CA LYS A 69 11.63 -5.51 -10.92
C LYS A 69 10.72 -6.73 -10.75
N TYR A 70 9.64 -6.59 -9.98
CA TYR A 70 8.63 -7.64 -9.83
C TYR A 70 7.78 -7.75 -11.10
N HIS A 71 7.55 -6.64 -11.82
CA HIS A 71 6.84 -6.66 -13.10
C HIS A 71 7.61 -7.45 -14.17
N THR A 72 8.95 -7.36 -14.20
CA THR A 72 9.79 -8.13 -15.13
C THR A 72 9.76 -9.65 -14.90
N LEU A 73 9.17 -10.12 -13.81
CA LEU A 73 8.98 -11.56 -13.55
C LEU A 73 7.75 -12.14 -14.25
N TYR A 74 6.82 -11.29 -14.71
CA TYR A 74 5.65 -11.74 -15.45
C TYR A 74 6.00 -11.89 -16.92
N GLU A 75 5.96 -13.12 -17.42
CA GLU A 75 6.08 -13.44 -18.85
C GLU A 75 4.76 -13.22 -19.61
N CYS A 76 3.87 -12.34 -19.10
CA CYS A 76 2.55 -12.09 -19.69
C CYS A 76 2.16 -10.60 -19.58
N ASP A 77 1.27 -10.14 -20.47
CA ASP A 77 0.64 -8.84 -20.32
C ASP A 77 -0.46 -8.92 -19.25
N ILE A 78 -0.19 -8.34 -18.08
CA ILE A 78 -1.08 -8.38 -16.91
C ILE A 78 -2.47 -7.78 -17.22
N PHE A 79 -2.55 -6.74 -18.04
CA PHE A 79 -3.84 -6.13 -18.38
C PHE A 79 -4.62 -7.01 -19.34
N ARG A 80 -3.94 -7.71 -20.26
CA ARG A 80 -4.59 -8.70 -21.12
C ARG A 80 -5.11 -9.88 -20.30
N LEU A 81 -4.30 -10.38 -19.37
CA LEU A 81 -4.70 -11.43 -18.45
C LEU A 81 -5.93 -11.02 -17.63
N MET A 82 -5.93 -9.80 -17.07
CA MET A 82 -7.07 -9.25 -16.33
C MET A 82 -8.33 -9.14 -17.20
N GLU A 83 -8.20 -8.69 -18.44
CA GLU A 83 -9.30 -8.62 -19.41
C GLU A 83 -9.89 -10.01 -19.71
N ASP A 84 -9.04 -11.01 -20.01
CA ASP A 84 -9.48 -12.39 -20.27
C ASP A 84 -10.20 -13.00 -19.05
N ASN A 85 -9.75 -12.66 -17.84
CA ASN A 85 -10.39 -13.05 -16.59
C ASN A 85 -11.77 -12.40 -16.41
N ILE A 86 -11.87 -11.09 -16.64
CA ILE A 86 -13.13 -10.36 -16.55
C ILE A 86 -14.15 -10.92 -17.55
N ILE A 87 -13.74 -11.23 -18.78
CA ILE A 87 -14.60 -11.87 -19.79
C ILE A 87 -15.07 -13.25 -19.28
N SER A 88 -14.16 -14.05 -18.74
CA SER A 88 -14.48 -15.39 -18.23
C SER A 88 -15.50 -15.36 -17.08
N TYR A 89 -15.35 -14.42 -16.15
CA TYR A 89 -16.24 -14.31 -14.98
C TYR A 89 -17.55 -13.56 -15.25
N SER A 90 -17.56 -12.62 -16.20
CA SER A 90 -18.77 -11.86 -16.55
C SER A 90 -19.83 -12.74 -17.20
N SER A 91 -19.41 -13.83 -17.85
CA SER A 91 -20.33 -14.86 -18.34
C SER A 91 -21.04 -15.66 -17.24
N LYS A 92 -20.53 -15.61 -16.00
CA LYS A 92 -21.02 -16.40 -14.86
C LYS A 92 -21.77 -15.58 -13.81
N GLY A 93 -21.47 -14.29 -13.71
CA GLY A 93 -22.07 -13.42 -12.71
C GLY A 93 -21.60 -11.97 -12.85
N LYS A 94 -21.96 -11.15 -11.87
CA LYS A 94 -21.53 -9.76 -11.81
C LYS A 94 -20.08 -9.66 -11.34
N ILE A 95 -19.39 -8.57 -11.67
CA ILE A 95 -17.97 -8.39 -11.35
C ILE A 95 -17.73 -7.13 -10.54
N CYS A 96 -16.87 -7.26 -9.53
CA CYS A 96 -16.19 -6.16 -8.88
C CYS A 96 -14.67 -6.41 -8.90
N LEU A 97 -13.90 -5.35 -9.07
CA LEU A 97 -12.45 -5.39 -8.94
C LEU A 97 -11.99 -4.28 -8.02
N VAL A 98 -11.09 -4.61 -7.08
CA VAL A 98 -10.62 -3.69 -6.05
C VAL A 98 -9.14 -3.88 -5.78
N GLY A 99 -8.42 -2.77 -5.61
CA GLY A 99 -7.04 -2.78 -5.11
C GLY A 99 -6.11 -1.79 -5.80
N ASP A 100 -4.82 -1.91 -5.51
CA ASP A 100 -3.76 -1.06 -6.06
C ASP A 100 -3.40 -1.52 -7.47
N LEU A 101 -3.72 -0.68 -8.46
CA LEU A 101 -3.45 -0.95 -9.86
C LEU A 101 -2.21 -0.20 -10.37
N ASN A 102 -1.61 0.69 -9.56
CA ASN A 102 -0.54 1.61 -9.97
C ASN A 102 -0.88 2.41 -11.24
N CYS A 103 -2.17 2.60 -11.50
CA CYS A 103 -2.72 3.28 -12.68
C CYS A 103 -3.05 4.73 -12.33
N ARG A 104 -2.49 5.71 -13.03
CA ARG A 104 -2.91 7.10 -12.91
C ARG A 104 -3.77 7.43 -14.11
N THR A 105 -5.07 7.62 -13.90
CA THR A 105 -6.04 7.76 -15.00
C THR A 105 -6.45 9.20 -15.28
N SER A 106 -6.11 10.14 -14.40
CA SER A 106 -6.69 11.48 -14.40
C SER A 106 -8.22 11.40 -14.51
N ASN A 107 -8.82 12.34 -15.25
CA ASN A 107 -10.25 12.35 -15.59
C ASN A 107 -10.55 11.73 -16.96
N ALA A 108 -9.67 10.86 -17.49
CA ALA A 108 -9.91 10.20 -18.77
C ALA A 108 -11.19 9.36 -18.75
N SER A 109 -12.03 9.50 -19.78
CA SER A 109 -13.28 8.74 -19.89
C SER A 109 -13.00 7.24 -20.01
N ASP A 110 -13.62 6.46 -19.13
CA ASP A 110 -13.57 4.99 -19.04
C ASP A 110 -14.76 4.31 -19.73
N PHE A 111 -15.52 5.08 -20.52
CA PHE A 111 -16.59 4.62 -21.39
C PHE A 111 -16.37 5.13 -22.83
N ILE A 112 -17.10 4.61 -23.79
CA ILE A 112 -17.09 5.10 -25.16
C ILE A 112 -17.92 6.38 -25.22
N GLU A 113 -17.26 7.51 -25.46
CA GLU A 113 -17.93 8.80 -25.64
C GLU A 113 -18.62 8.83 -27.01
N ASP A 114 -19.78 9.50 -27.06
CA ASP A 114 -20.60 9.62 -28.27
C ASP A 114 -21.00 8.27 -28.91
N ASP A 115 -21.21 7.25 -28.07
CA ASP A 115 -21.52 5.87 -28.50
C ASP A 115 -22.97 5.66 -28.98
N SER A 116 -23.43 6.55 -29.85
CA SER A 116 -24.76 6.47 -30.44
C SER A 116 -24.70 5.83 -31.82
N VAL A 117 -25.34 4.67 -31.98
CA VAL A 117 -25.59 4.12 -33.32
C VAL A 117 -26.68 4.95 -34.00
N HIS A 118 -26.42 5.37 -35.24
CA HIS A 118 -27.40 6.12 -36.02
C HIS A 118 -28.70 5.32 -36.17
N ILE A 119 -29.85 5.97 -35.94
CA ILE A 119 -31.19 5.36 -35.91
C ILE A 119 -31.50 4.50 -37.15
N THR A 120 -31.00 4.89 -38.32
CA THR A 120 -31.15 4.12 -39.57
C THR A 120 -30.49 2.74 -39.49
N LEU A 121 -29.29 2.63 -38.91
CA LEU A 121 -28.60 1.34 -38.75
C LEU A 121 -29.29 0.48 -37.69
N GLN A 122 -29.75 1.11 -36.61
CA GLN A 122 -30.49 0.44 -35.54
C GLN A 122 -31.82 -0.15 -36.04
N ASN A 123 -32.53 0.57 -36.92
CA ASN A 123 -33.80 0.13 -37.49
C ASN A 123 -33.65 -0.87 -38.64
N GLN A 124 -32.57 -0.79 -39.43
CA GLN A 124 -32.39 -1.64 -40.61
C GLN A 124 -31.64 -2.95 -40.33
N LEU A 125 -30.86 -3.02 -39.24
CA LEU A 125 -30.04 -4.19 -38.90
C LEU A 125 -30.20 -4.67 -37.43
N PRO A 126 -31.41 -4.70 -36.84
CA PRO A 126 -31.59 -5.08 -35.43
C PRO A 126 -31.13 -6.51 -35.12
N ASN A 127 -31.09 -7.40 -36.12
CA ASN A 127 -30.69 -8.80 -35.96
C ASN A 127 -29.22 -9.09 -36.32
N LEU A 128 -28.48 -8.11 -36.87
CA LEU A 128 -27.10 -8.33 -37.35
C LEU A 128 -26.04 -7.86 -36.34
N PHE A 129 -26.39 -6.90 -35.49
CA PHE A 129 -25.50 -6.37 -34.45
C PHE A 129 -26.26 -6.32 -33.12
N ASN A 130 -25.95 -7.23 -32.19
CA ASN A 130 -26.35 -7.11 -30.80
C ASN A 130 -25.47 -6.05 -30.10
N TYR A 131 -25.46 -4.83 -30.64
CA TYR A 131 -24.68 -3.72 -30.13
C TYR A 131 -25.48 -3.00 -29.05
N SER A 132 -24.95 -2.99 -27.83
CA SER A 132 -25.48 -2.19 -26.74
C SER A 132 -24.63 -0.94 -26.60
N ASN A 133 -25.23 0.22 -26.84
CA ASN A 133 -24.55 1.50 -26.63
C ASN A 133 -24.06 1.60 -25.19
N ASP A 134 -22.91 2.25 -25.02
CA ASP A 134 -22.34 2.53 -23.72
C ASP A 134 -23.19 3.54 -22.94
N HIS A 135 -23.13 3.43 -21.61
CA HIS A 135 -23.75 4.38 -20.70
C HIS A 135 -22.88 5.61 -20.57
N SER A 136 -23.37 6.76 -21.05
CA SER A 136 -22.75 8.04 -20.72
C SER A 136 -22.84 8.29 -19.22
N LEU A 137 -21.69 8.53 -18.59
CA LEU A 137 -21.57 8.76 -17.14
C LEU A 137 -21.04 10.15 -16.86
N SER A 138 -21.33 10.65 -15.66
CA SER A 138 -20.70 11.87 -15.17
C SER A 138 -19.18 11.71 -15.10
N THR A 139 -18.49 12.81 -15.41
CA THR A 139 -17.03 12.91 -15.24
C THR A 139 -16.67 12.57 -13.80
N ARG A 140 -15.61 11.77 -13.62
CA ARG A 140 -15.07 11.48 -12.29
C ARG A 140 -14.55 12.76 -11.65
N ILE A 141 -14.72 12.89 -10.34
CA ILE A 141 -13.99 13.87 -9.55
C ILE A 141 -12.72 13.19 -9.05
N ASN A 142 -11.65 13.26 -9.86
CA ASN A 142 -10.34 12.73 -9.51
C ASN A 142 -9.38 13.87 -9.15
N PRO A 143 -8.80 13.92 -7.92
CA PRO A 143 -7.83 14.93 -7.55
C PRO A 143 -6.47 14.73 -8.24
N ASP A 144 -6.13 13.50 -8.66
CA ASP A 144 -4.95 13.23 -9.45
C ASP A 144 -5.18 13.65 -10.91
N THR A 145 -4.44 14.64 -11.39
CA THR A 145 -4.58 15.16 -12.77
C THR A 145 -3.61 14.51 -13.74
N ILE A 146 -2.67 13.69 -13.27
CA ILE A 146 -1.65 13.04 -14.09
C ILE A 146 -2.18 11.72 -14.63
N SER A 147 -1.76 11.37 -15.85
CA SER A 147 -1.96 10.03 -16.41
C SER A 147 -0.63 9.33 -16.67
N ASN A 148 -0.64 7.99 -16.59
CA ASN A 148 0.51 7.16 -16.96
C ASN A 148 0.08 6.04 -17.95
N ASP A 149 1.06 5.29 -18.47
CA ASP A 149 0.81 4.21 -19.43
C ASP A 149 -0.16 3.16 -18.89
N TYR A 150 -0.06 2.83 -17.60
CA TYR A 150 -0.94 1.88 -16.93
C TYR A 150 -2.36 2.43 -16.80
N GLY A 151 -2.52 3.71 -16.51
CA GLY A 151 -3.81 4.38 -16.55
C GLY A 151 -4.44 4.33 -17.93
N SER A 152 -3.66 4.54 -19.00
CA SER A 152 -4.15 4.39 -20.37
C SER A 152 -4.60 2.95 -20.67
N LYS A 153 -3.89 1.93 -20.17
CA LYS A 153 -4.29 0.52 -20.27
C LYS A 153 -5.56 0.22 -19.47
N LEU A 154 -5.68 0.73 -18.24
CA LEU A 154 -6.87 0.58 -17.40
C LEU A 154 -8.11 1.19 -18.06
N ILE A 155 -7.98 2.38 -18.65
CA ILE A 155 -9.07 3.03 -19.39
C ILE A 155 -9.50 2.20 -20.60
N LYS A 156 -8.55 1.64 -21.37
CA LYS A 156 -8.87 0.74 -22.47
C LYS A 156 -9.59 -0.52 -21.99
N LEU A 157 -9.13 -1.11 -20.90
CA LEU A 157 -9.76 -2.27 -20.26
C LEU A 157 -11.19 -1.96 -19.82
N CYS A 158 -11.44 -0.78 -19.23
CA CYS A 158 -12.80 -0.37 -18.85
C CYS A 158 -13.72 -0.30 -20.08
N LYS A 159 -13.25 0.30 -21.18
CA LYS A 159 -14.01 0.41 -22.43
C LYS A 159 -14.29 -0.95 -23.06
N SER A 160 -13.31 -1.85 -23.10
CA SER A 160 -13.46 -3.17 -23.72
C SER A 160 -14.31 -4.14 -22.88
N THR A 161 -14.29 -4.01 -21.56
CA THR A 161 -15.00 -4.93 -20.65
C THR A 161 -16.36 -4.42 -20.18
N GLY A 162 -16.65 -3.13 -20.35
CA GLY A 162 -17.85 -2.50 -19.79
C GLY A 162 -17.76 -2.16 -18.30
N LEU A 163 -16.61 -2.41 -17.64
CA LEU A 163 -16.39 -1.97 -16.26
C LEU A 163 -16.14 -0.47 -16.18
N ARG A 164 -16.56 0.14 -15.08
CA ARG A 164 -16.45 1.57 -14.82
C ARG A 164 -15.79 1.80 -13.46
N ILE A 165 -14.95 2.82 -13.41
CA ILE A 165 -14.30 3.28 -12.18
C ILE A 165 -15.33 4.01 -11.33
N LEU A 166 -15.57 3.54 -10.10
CA LEU A 166 -16.50 4.21 -9.19
C LEU A 166 -15.85 5.36 -8.42
N ASN A 167 -14.52 5.37 -8.28
CA ASN A 167 -13.79 6.46 -7.62
C ASN A 167 -14.17 7.79 -8.28
N GLY A 168 -14.45 8.82 -7.49
CA GLY A 168 -14.88 10.10 -8.03
C GLY A 168 -16.33 10.16 -8.53
N ARG A 169 -17.13 9.08 -8.42
CA ARG A 169 -18.53 9.02 -8.92
C ARG A 169 -19.57 8.68 -7.86
N HIS A 170 -19.16 8.26 -6.66
CA HIS A 170 -20.13 7.97 -5.62
C HIS A 170 -20.85 9.24 -5.17
N LYS A 171 -22.17 9.14 -4.98
CA LYS A 171 -23.07 10.27 -4.69
C LYS A 171 -22.66 11.11 -3.47
N ASP A 172 -22.02 10.49 -2.48
CA ASP A 172 -21.61 11.15 -1.24
C ASP A 172 -20.31 11.95 -1.38
N GLY A 173 -19.59 11.83 -2.51
CA GLY A 173 -18.35 12.56 -2.78
C GLY A 173 -17.14 12.15 -1.92
N LEU A 174 -17.31 11.23 -0.97
CA LEU A 174 -16.25 10.73 -0.08
C LEU A 174 -15.22 9.82 -0.79
N SER A 175 -15.46 9.50 -2.06
CA SER A 175 -14.53 8.76 -2.94
C SER A 175 -13.63 9.67 -3.79
N ASN A 176 -13.63 10.98 -3.53
CA ASN A 176 -13.02 12.01 -4.39
C ASN A 176 -11.67 12.50 -3.81
N ASP A 177 -10.87 11.59 -3.26
CA ASP A 177 -9.62 11.90 -2.55
C ASP A 177 -8.46 11.04 -3.07
N TYR A 178 -7.25 11.37 -2.67
CA TYR A 178 -6.05 10.61 -3.00
C TYR A 178 -6.01 9.27 -2.27
N THR A 179 -5.58 8.22 -2.97
CA THR A 179 -5.45 6.88 -2.37
C THR A 179 -4.01 6.56 -1.97
N TYR A 180 -3.04 7.33 -2.45
CA TYR A 180 -1.62 7.11 -2.19
C TYR A 180 -0.89 8.42 -1.93
N CYS A 181 -0.01 8.41 -0.93
CA CYS A 181 0.85 9.50 -0.52
C CYS A 181 2.33 9.06 -0.64
N GLY A 182 2.90 9.26 -1.84
CA GLY A 182 4.29 8.95 -2.10
C GLY A 182 5.25 10.09 -1.71
N PRO A 183 6.56 9.83 -1.68
CA PRO A 183 7.57 10.84 -1.33
C PRO A 183 7.60 12.07 -2.24
N LYS A 184 7.12 11.93 -3.48
CA LYS A 184 7.19 12.97 -4.52
C LYS A 184 5.83 13.58 -4.87
N SER A 185 4.74 12.84 -4.67
CA SER A 185 3.40 13.28 -5.04
C SER A 185 2.34 12.37 -4.43
N PHE A 186 1.14 12.92 -4.31
CA PHE A 186 -0.08 12.14 -4.12
C PHE A 186 -0.58 11.59 -5.46
N SER A 187 -1.29 10.47 -5.41
CA SER A 187 -1.95 9.90 -6.60
C SER A 187 -3.20 9.11 -6.23
N VAL A 188 -4.02 8.86 -7.24
CA VAL A 188 -5.13 7.89 -7.18
C VAL A 188 -4.69 6.69 -7.99
N ILE A 189 -4.36 5.60 -7.30
CA ILE A 189 -3.85 4.36 -7.90
C ILE A 189 -4.61 3.11 -7.42
N ASP A 190 -5.38 3.25 -6.35
CA ASP A 190 -6.23 2.22 -5.81
C ASP A 190 -7.67 2.47 -6.26
N TYR A 191 -8.30 1.47 -6.86
CA TYR A 191 -9.60 1.65 -7.50
C TYR A 191 -10.62 0.61 -7.08
N PHE A 192 -11.89 0.99 -7.21
CA PHE A 192 -13.02 0.07 -7.27
C PHE A 192 -13.69 0.16 -8.65
N LEU A 193 -13.72 -0.96 -9.37
CA LEU A 193 -14.29 -1.08 -10.71
C LEU A 193 -15.46 -2.06 -10.69
N THR A 194 -16.57 -1.69 -11.32
CA THR A 194 -17.74 -2.56 -11.49
C THR A 194 -18.60 -2.08 -12.66
N THR A 195 -19.67 -2.81 -13.00
CA THR A 195 -20.63 -2.39 -14.01
C THR A 195 -21.61 -1.34 -13.45
N VAL A 196 -22.18 -0.51 -14.32
CA VAL A 196 -23.02 0.64 -13.93
C VAL A 196 -24.25 0.22 -13.12
N ASP A 197 -24.84 -0.93 -13.44
CA ASP A 197 -26.00 -1.47 -12.72
C ASP A 197 -25.72 -1.73 -11.24
N LEU A 198 -24.46 -2.06 -10.89
CA LEU A 198 -24.04 -2.26 -9.51
C LEU A 198 -23.79 -0.96 -8.73
N PHE A 199 -23.67 0.20 -9.37
CA PHE A 199 -23.41 1.47 -8.67
C PHE A 199 -24.49 1.76 -7.62
N SER A 200 -25.74 1.42 -7.91
CA SER A 200 -26.89 1.62 -6.99
C SER A 200 -26.86 0.72 -5.75
N THR A 201 -26.13 -0.40 -5.81
CA THR A 201 -26.00 -1.37 -4.72
C THR A 201 -24.93 -0.98 -3.70
N ILE A 202 -24.02 -0.09 -4.09
CA ILE A 202 -23.00 0.48 -3.22
C ILE A 202 -23.65 1.60 -2.41
N ASP A 203 -23.76 1.40 -1.10
CA ASP A 203 -24.37 2.38 -0.20
C ASP A 203 -23.38 3.47 0.21
N LYS A 204 -22.13 3.08 0.48
CA LYS A 204 -21.02 3.97 0.81
C LYS A 204 -19.78 3.59 0.04
N PHE A 205 -19.06 4.61 -0.41
CA PHE A 205 -17.68 4.48 -0.88
C PHE A 205 -16.85 5.65 -0.36
N ILE A 206 -15.89 5.33 0.50
CA ILE A 206 -15.07 6.30 1.24
C ILE A 206 -13.60 5.98 1.04
N ILE A 207 -12.82 7.00 0.70
CA ILE A 207 -11.36 6.95 0.82
C ILE A 207 -11.03 7.42 2.23
N SER A 208 -10.45 6.52 3.02
CA SER A 208 -10.15 6.78 4.43
C SER A 208 -8.98 7.76 4.58
N SER A 209 -8.85 8.42 5.73
CA SER A 209 -7.67 9.25 5.99
C SER A 209 -6.38 8.43 6.01
N PHE A 210 -5.29 9.01 5.51
CA PHE A 210 -3.96 8.43 5.63
C PHE A 210 -3.60 8.16 7.10
N THR A 211 -2.84 7.09 7.33
CA THR A 211 -2.36 6.71 8.65
C THR A 211 -0.86 6.49 8.63
N GLN A 212 -0.22 6.41 9.79
CA GLN A 212 1.21 6.08 9.88
C GLN A 212 1.55 4.63 9.48
N PHE A 213 0.55 3.79 9.19
CA PHE A 213 0.75 2.37 8.94
C PHE A 213 0.96 2.04 7.46
N SER A 214 0.59 2.95 6.56
CA SER A 214 0.77 2.79 5.12
C SER A 214 0.79 4.16 4.45
N ASP A 215 1.54 4.24 3.36
CA ASP A 215 1.48 5.30 2.34
C ASP A 215 0.20 5.25 1.50
N HIS A 216 -0.61 4.20 1.61
CA HIS A 216 -1.95 4.11 1.01
C HIS A 216 -3.06 4.44 2.01
N ALA A 217 -4.13 5.04 1.50
CA ALA A 217 -5.40 5.22 2.17
C ALA A 217 -6.34 4.05 1.83
N SER A 218 -7.04 3.53 2.83
CA SER A 218 -7.95 2.38 2.64
C SER A 218 -9.23 2.78 1.91
N LEU A 219 -9.67 1.92 1.00
CA LEU A 219 -10.94 2.00 0.32
C LEU A 219 -11.99 1.29 1.17
N HIS A 220 -12.97 2.03 1.68
CA HIS A 220 -14.09 1.49 2.44
C HIS A 220 -15.33 1.48 1.54
N LEU A 221 -15.84 0.28 1.28
CA LEU A 221 -17.08 0.07 0.53
C LEU A 221 -18.14 -0.62 1.41
N GLU A 222 -19.38 -0.15 1.33
CA GLU A 222 -20.55 -0.84 1.89
C GLU A 222 -21.45 -1.29 0.75
N ILE A 223 -21.65 -2.60 0.61
CA ILE A 223 -22.52 -3.20 -0.41
C ILE A 223 -23.78 -3.69 0.29
N LYS A 224 -24.95 -3.37 -0.26
CA LYS A 224 -26.23 -3.85 0.27
C LYS A 224 -26.35 -5.36 0.09
N ILE A 225 -26.62 -6.04 1.19
CA ILE A 225 -26.91 -7.47 1.24
C ILE A 225 -28.35 -7.70 1.70
N LYS A 226 -28.91 -8.84 1.28
CA LYS A 226 -30.17 -9.37 1.83
C LYS A 226 -30.03 -9.57 3.33
N ASN A 227 -31.15 -9.47 4.04
CA ASN A 227 -31.25 -9.94 5.42
C ASN A 227 -31.17 -11.48 5.43
N VAL A 228 -29.96 -12.00 5.30
CA VAL A 228 -29.67 -13.42 5.48
C VAL A 228 -29.62 -13.65 6.98
N ASN A 229 -30.52 -14.48 7.50
CA ASN A 229 -30.43 -14.94 8.89
C ASN A 229 -29.19 -15.81 8.99
N PHE A 230 -28.06 -15.21 9.38
CA PHE A 230 -26.85 -15.95 9.68
C PHE A 230 -27.16 -16.87 10.86
N THR A 231 -27.24 -18.18 10.62
CA THR A 231 -27.46 -19.15 11.69
C THR A 231 -26.25 -19.14 12.60
N ASP A 232 -26.47 -18.79 13.87
CA ASP A 232 -25.45 -18.72 14.93
C ASP A 232 -24.71 -20.07 15.16
N GLU A 233 -25.12 -21.16 14.51
CA GLU A 233 -24.55 -22.51 14.68
C GLU A 233 -23.08 -22.65 14.24
N LEU A 234 -22.53 -21.68 13.48
CA LEU A 234 -21.09 -21.63 13.14
C LEU A 234 -20.28 -20.67 14.02
N ILE A 235 -20.92 -20.01 14.97
CA ILE A 235 -20.24 -19.34 16.09
C ILE A 235 -19.90 -20.44 17.09
N THR A 236 -18.91 -21.28 16.78
CA THR A 236 -18.05 -21.69 17.90
C THR A 236 -17.45 -20.40 18.41
N ASP A 237 -17.85 -20.01 19.63
CA ASP A 237 -17.32 -18.87 20.36
C ASP A 237 -15.79 -18.94 20.38
N CYS A 238 -15.14 -18.43 19.34
CA CYS A 238 -13.91 -17.69 19.54
C CYS A 238 -14.40 -16.40 20.17
N GLU A 239 -14.62 -16.42 21.49
CA GLU A 239 -14.76 -15.17 22.22
C GLU A 239 -13.63 -14.27 21.74
N PRO A 240 -13.93 -13.12 21.15
CA PRO A 240 -12.88 -12.20 20.83
C PRO A 240 -12.29 -11.81 22.17
N ASP A 241 -11.07 -12.26 22.39
CA ASP A 241 -10.29 -12.01 23.58
C ASP A 241 -9.92 -10.52 23.65
N TYR A 242 -10.94 -9.70 23.88
CA TYR A 242 -10.85 -8.29 24.18
C TYR A 242 -10.43 -8.08 25.65
N GLY A 243 -10.33 -9.16 26.42
CA GLY A 243 -9.87 -9.19 27.80
C GLY A 243 -8.36 -9.40 27.94
N VAL A 244 -7.70 -10.10 27.01
CA VAL A 244 -6.24 -10.23 27.05
C VAL A 244 -5.61 -8.89 26.72
N GLU A 245 -4.93 -8.38 27.73
CA GLU A 245 -4.06 -7.22 27.67
C GLU A 245 -3.12 -7.39 26.47
N ARG A 246 -3.43 -6.72 25.34
CA ARG A 246 -2.60 -6.77 24.14
C ARG A 246 -1.23 -6.17 24.47
N LYS A 247 -0.27 -7.03 24.79
CA LYS A 247 1.12 -6.66 25.06
C LYS A 247 1.71 -6.11 23.78
N THR A 248 1.86 -4.79 23.67
CA THR A 248 2.63 -4.20 22.58
C THR A 248 4.11 -4.31 22.90
N PHE A 249 4.84 -5.04 22.08
CA PHE A 249 6.29 -5.22 22.23
C PHE A 249 7.04 -4.14 21.43
N LYS A 250 8.05 -3.51 22.04
CA LYS A 250 8.98 -2.62 21.36
C LYS A 250 10.40 -3.15 21.49
N TRP A 251 11.06 -3.39 20.36
CA TRP A 251 12.47 -3.75 20.29
C TRP A 251 13.36 -2.64 20.85
N ARG A 252 14.45 -3.03 21.53
CA ARG A 252 15.51 -2.12 21.96
C ARG A 252 16.88 -2.73 21.65
N ASP A 253 17.71 -1.97 20.94
CA ASP A 253 19.04 -2.43 20.55
C ASP A 253 19.97 -2.69 21.74
N GLU A 254 19.72 -2.05 22.89
CA GLU A 254 20.47 -2.24 24.14
C GLU A 254 20.40 -3.68 24.69
N TYR A 255 19.38 -4.46 24.31
CA TYR A 255 19.20 -5.85 24.75
C TYR A 255 19.64 -6.88 23.70
N LYS A 256 20.21 -6.44 22.58
CA LYS A 256 20.55 -7.31 21.45
C LYS A 256 21.51 -8.45 21.82
N SER A 257 22.54 -8.16 22.63
CA SER A 257 23.55 -9.16 23.00
C SER A 257 22.99 -10.21 23.95
N GLN A 258 22.25 -9.78 24.98
CA GLN A 258 21.62 -10.68 25.96
C GLN A 258 20.50 -11.51 25.32
N CYS A 259 19.77 -10.94 24.36
CA CYS A 259 18.76 -11.66 23.58
C CYS A 259 19.40 -12.77 22.73
N LYS A 260 20.52 -12.49 22.06
CA LYS A 260 21.26 -13.50 21.28
C LYS A 260 21.79 -14.63 22.16
N GLU A 261 22.37 -14.30 23.30
CA GLU A 261 22.88 -15.28 24.26
C GLU A 261 21.75 -16.17 24.80
N THR A 262 20.60 -15.58 25.12
CA THR A 262 19.44 -16.34 25.61
C THR A 262 18.85 -17.27 24.56
N LEU A 263 18.81 -16.85 23.30
CA LEU A 263 18.44 -17.73 22.18
C LEU A 263 19.44 -18.87 22.01
N ALA A 264 20.75 -18.57 22.06
CA ALA A 264 21.79 -19.58 21.95
C ALA A 264 21.71 -20.62 23.07
N ASN A 265 21.47 -20.19 24.30
CA ASN A 265 21.32 -21.07 25.46
C ASN A 265 20.04 -21.92 25.44
N ASN A 266 19.08 -21.59 24.57
CA ASN A 266 17.79 -22.27 24.45
C ASN A 266 17.61 -22.98 23.09
N ILE A 267 18.68 -23.10 22.30
CA ILE A 267 18.61 -23.65 20.95
C ILE A 267 18.20 -25.13 20.94
N ASP A 268 18.63 -25.91 21.93
CA ASP A 268 18.30 -27.34 22.03
C ASP A 268 16.80 -27.55 22.31
N ASN A 269 16.19 -26.67 23.11
CA ASN A 269 14.75 -26.69 23.36
C ASN A 269 13.95 -26.30 22.12
N LEU A 270 14.45 -25.34 21.33
CA LEU A 270 13.86 -24.98 20.03
C LEU A 270 13.95 -26.13 19.04
N ASN A 271 15.09 -26.84 19.01
CA ASN A 271 15.27 -28.00 18.14
C ASN A 271 14.33 -29.14 18.53
N SER A 272 14.14 -29.40 19.82
CA SER A 272 13.19 -30.41 20.31
C SER A 272 11.72 -30.08 19.96
N LEU A 273 11.35 -28.79 19.97
CA LEU A 273 10.03 -28.35 19.47
C LEU A 273 9.88 -28.59 17.97
N CYS A 274 10.95 -28.41 17.20
CA CYS A 274 10.99 -28.71 15.77
C CYS A 274 10.98 -30.21 15.44
N GLU A 275 11.32 -31.09 16.39
CA GLU A 275 11.29 -32.54 16.19
C GLU A 275 9.90 -33.14 16.45
N ASN A 276 9.06 -32.48 17.25
CA ASN A 276 7.73 -32.95 17.65
C ASN A 276 6.59 -32.28 16.87
N LEU A 277 6.85 -31.87 15.63
CA LEU A 277 5.88 -31.16 14.81
C LEU A 277 4.78 -32.12 14.31
N ASN A 278 3.52 -31.82 14.67
CA ASN A 278 2.36 -32.55 14.15
C ASN A 278 1.65 -31.70 13.09
N PHE A 279 1.83 -32.07 11.82
CA PHE A 279 1.19 -31.41 10.68
C PHE A 279 0.03 -32.21 10.07
N GLU A 280 -0.39 -33.29 10.72
CA GLU A 280 -1.41 -34.21 10.17
C GLU A 280 -2.84 -33.67 10.35
N SER A 281 -3.05 -32.70 11.24
CA SER A 281 -4.36 -32.07 11.47
C SER A 281 -4.23 -30.58 11.78
N GLN A 282 -5.32 -29.84 11.61
CA GLN A 282 -5.42 -28.42 11.98
C GLN A 282 -5.09 -28.21 13.46
N ASP A 283 -5.62 -29.06 14.35
CA ASP A 283 -5.33 -29.01 15.78
C ASP A 283 -3.84 -29.26 16.08
N GLY A 284 -3.18 -30.13 15.32
CA GLY A 284 -1.74 -30.38 15.43
C GLY A 284 -0.91 -29.16 15.03
N ILE A 285 -1.31 -28.46 13.96
CA ILE A 285 -0.67 -27.23 13.50
C ILE A 285 -0.86 -26.12 14.53
N ASP A 286 -2.09 -25.93 15.02
CA ASP A 286 -2.41 -24.87 15.98
C ASP A 286 -1.67 -25.11 17.31
N LYS A 287 -1.61 -26.37 17.77
CA LYS A 287 -0.82 -26.75 18.93
C LYS A 287 0.67 -26.46 18.72
N THR A 288 1.22 -26.83 17.56
CA THR A 288 2.62 -26.58 17.20
C THR A 288 2.94 -25.08 17.23
N VAL A 289 2.08 -24.25 16.64
CA VAL A 289 2.23 -22.78 16.61
C VAL A 289 2.11 -22.20 18.03
N SER A 290 1.18 -22.72 18.85
CA SER A 290 1.01 -22.30 20.24
C SER A 290 2.27 -22.62 21.06
N ASP A 291 2.74 -23.86 21.02
CA ASP A 291 3.90 -24.33 21.79
C ASP A 291 5.16 -23.52 21.42
N PHE A 292 5.38 -23.28 20.12
CA PHE A 292 6.52 -22.46 19.65
C PHE A 292 6.40 -20.99 20.08
N SER A 293 5.19 -20.42 20.00
CA SER A 293 4.94 -19.03 20.36
C SER A 293 5.07 -18.81 21.87
N GLU A 294 4.56 -19.73 22.69
CA GLU A 294 4.69 -19.69 24.15
C GLU A 294 6.15 -19.79 24.58
N PHE A 295 6.91 -20.72 24.00
CA PHE A 295 8.33 -20.87 24.29
C PHE A 295 9.12 -19.59 23.97
N LEU A 296 8.97 -19.08 22.74
CA LEU A 296 9.64 -17.86 22.33
C LEU A 296 9.21 -16.67 23.18
N ASN A 297 7.91 -16.48 23.44
CA ASN A 297 7.45 -15.40 24.30
C ASN A 297 8.01 -15.51 25.72
N GLY A 298 8.13 -16.73 26.26
CA GLY A 298 8.73 -17.00 27.57
C GLY A 298 10.17 -16.50 27.67
N ILE A 299 11.02 -16.84 26.70
CA ILE A 299 12.44 -16.47 26.74
C ILE A 299 12.69 -15.05 26.23
N MET A 300 11.85 -14.56 25.32
CA MET A 300 12.08 -13.30 24.62
C MET A 300 11.45 -12.12 25.34
N SER A 301 10.28 -12.29 25.98
CA SER A 301 9.51 -11.18 26.57
C SER A 301 10.30 -10.23 27.50
N PRO A 302 11.32 -10.65 28.28
CA PRO A 302 12.12 -9.74 29.10
C PRO A 302 12.90 -8.68 28.28
N TYR A 303 13.22 -8.98 27.02
CA TYR A 303 13.99 -8.10 26.13
C TYR A 303 13.10 -7.11 25.34
N PHE A 304 11.79 -7.26 25.44
CA PHE A 304 10.83 -6.38 24.79
C PHE A 304 10.06 -5.59 25.83
N LYS A 305 10.04 -4.27 25.70
CA LYS A 305 9.21 -3.45 26.61
C LYS A 305 7.74 -3.65 26.27
N VAL A 306 6.99 -4.30 27.16
CA VAL A 306 5.52 -4.29 27.17
C VAL A 306 5.06 -2.90 27.63
N ARG A 307 4.23 -2.22 26.83
CA ARG A 307 3.51 -1.03 27.33
C ARG A 307 2.19 -1.51 27.96
N PRO A 308 1.97 -1.33 29.28
CA PRO A 308 0.64 -1.44 29.84
C PRO A 308 -0.20 -0.32 29.23
N LYS A 309 -1.34 -0.65 28.63
CA LYS A 309 -2.27 0.38 28.18
C LYS A 309 -3.02 0.87 29.41
N VAL A 310 -2.51 1.90 30.07
CA VAL A 310 -3.26 2.57 31.16
C VAL A 310 -4.50 3.18 30.52
N SER A 311 -5.64 2.53 30.74
CA SER A 311 -6.97 3.10 30.53
C SER A 311 -7.11 4.30 31.46
N THR A 312 -6.70 5.48 30.99
CA THR A 312 -7.17 6.72 31.59
C THR A 312 -8.51 7.05 30.94
N SER A 313 -9.58 6.70 31.63
CA SER A 313 -10.89 7.33 31.43
C SER A 313 -10.75 8.81 31.75
N ARG A 314 -10.27 9.61 30.79
CA ARG A 314 -10.39 11.06 30.87
C ARG A 314 -11.83 11.39 30.52
N LYS A 315 -12.63 11.66 31.56
CA LYS A 315 -13.86 12.46 31.43
C LYS A 315 -13.54 13.64 30.50
N LYS A 316 -14.41 13.88 29.51
CA LYS A 316 -14.44 15.14 28.76
C LYS A 316 -14.55 16.27 29.78
N GLN A 317 -13.42 16.88 30.10
CA GLN A 317 -13.40 18.27 30.49
C GLN A 317 -13.01 19.01 29.23
N ASP A 318 -13.88 19.91 28.79
CA ASP A 318 -13.61 20.89 27.76
C ASP A 318 -12.33 21.64 28.13
N ARG A 319 -11.22 21.15 27.60
CA ARG A 319 -10.00 21.93 27.55
C ARG A 319 -10.11 22.73 26.27
N ILE A 320 -10.44 24.01 26.45
CA ILE A 320 -10.03 25.06 25.52
C ILE A 320 -8.55 24.77 25.23
N MET A 321 -8.27 24.30 24.01
CA MET A 321 -6.90 24.08 23.60
C MET A 321 -6.20 25.44 23.67
N PRO A 322 -5.00 25.53 24.25
CA PRO A 322 -4.19 26.71 24.02
C PRO A 322 -4.03 26.79 22.50
N VAL A 323 -4.31 27.96 21.93
CA VAL A 323 -3.97 28.28 20.55
C VAL A 323 -2.49 27.94 20.43
N ILE A 324 -2.20 26.83 19.77
CA ILE A 324 -0.84 26.51 19.38
C ILE A 324 -0.55 27.58 18.35
N GLU A 325 0.27 28.57 18.72
CA GLU A 325 0.84 29.46 17.72
C GLU A 325 1.49 28.56 16.68
N ASP A 326 0.99 28.66 15.45
CA ASP A 326 1.55 27.96 14.31
C ASP A 326 3.06 28.25 14.27
N LYS A 327 3.85 27.24 13.87
CA LYS A 327 5.31 27.42 13.77
C LYS A 327 5.59 28.65 12.89
N PRO A 328 6.64 29.46 13.15
CA PRO A 328 6.83 30.77 12.53
C PRO A 328 6.79 30.79 10.99
N TRP A 329 7.03 29.65 10.34
CA TRP A 329 7.02 29.45 8.90
C TRP A 329 5.68 28.94 8.33
N PHE A 330 4.65 28.83 9.16
CA PHE A 330 3.29 28.41 8.78
C PHE A 330 2.34 29.58 9.03
N ASN A 331 2.59 30.69 8.32
CA ASN A 331 1.79 31.90 8.38
C ASN A 331 0.65 31.87 7.34
N ASP A 332 -0.30 32.79 7.47
CA ASP A 332 -1.51 32.82 6.63
C ASP A 332 -1.25 33.14 5.15
N GLU A 333 0.00 33.42 4.73
CA GLU A 333 0.37 33.45 3.31
C GLU A 333 0.34 32.06 2.65
N PHE A 334 0.41 30.96 3.42
CA PHE A 334 0.48 29.59 2.89
C PHE A 334 -0.86 28.83 2.80
N LYS A 335 -1.94 29.43 3.29
CA LYS A 335 -3.31 28.96 3.02
C LYS A 335 -3.86 29.89 1.93
N PRO A 336 -4.13 29.52 0.66
CA PRO A 336 -4.10 28.23 -0.03
C PRO A 336 -3.65 28.33 -1.52
N LYS A 337 -2.44 28.86 -1.83
CA LYS A 337 -2.08 29.18 -3.24
C LYS A 337 -0.69 28.83 -3.76
N ALA A 338 0.17 28.16 -3.00
CA ALA A 338 1.52 27.86 -3.48
C ALA A 338 1.58 26.52 -4.25
N THR A 339 1.94 26.55 -5.52
CA THR A 339 2.35 25.35 -6.26
C THR A 339 3.67 24.82 -5.69
N GLY A 340 3.93 23.51 -5.76
CA GLY A 340 5.13 22.90 -5.15
C GLY A 340 6.47 23.54 -5.55
N LYS A 341 6.53 24.27 -6.67
CA LYS A 341 7.69 25.05 -7.09
C LYS A 341 7.96 26.26 -6.17
N GLU A 342 6.93 26.99 -5.77
CA GLU A 342 7.03 28.15 -4.88
C GLU A 342 7.46 27.75 -3.46
N PHE A 343 7.05 26.55 -3.02
CA PHE A 343 7.54 25.95 -1.78
C PHE A 343 9.06 25.71 -1.81
N PHE A 344 9.59 25.15 -2.90
CA PHE A 344 11.03 24.89 -3.03
C PHE A 344 11.86 26.18 -3.20
N ASP A 345 11.33 27.18 -3.90
CA ASP A 345 12.02 28.47 -4.08
C ASP A 345 12.08 29.26 -2.76
N HIS A 346 11.01 29.21 -1.95
CA HIS A 346 11.01 29.78 -0.60
C HIS A 346 12.02 29.07 0.33
N PHE A 347 12.11 27.74 0.24
CA PHE A 347 13.08 26.96 1.02
C PHE A 347 14.53 27.29 0.64
N LYS A 348 14.80 27.49 -0.66
CA LYS A 348 16.10 27.96 -1.15
C LYS A 348 16.44 29.36 -0.63
N ARG A 349 15.44 30.26 -0.57
CA ARG A 349 15.64 31.61 -0.04
C ARG A 349 15.98 31.60 1.45
N ILE A 350 15.25 30.84 2.27
CA ILE A 350 15.56 30.69 3.70
C ILE A 350 16.94 30.06 3.93
N ALA A 351 17.30 29.04 3.15
CA ALA A 351 18.64 28.44 3.24
C ALA A 351 19.74 29.45 2.86
N SER A 352 19.48 30.36 1.91
CA SER A 352 20.41 31.43 1.57
C SER A 352 20.50 32.53 2.64
N GLU A 353 19.41 32.86 3.32
CA GLU A 353 19.38 33.82 4.43
C GLU A 353 20.14 33.28 5.65
N ILE A 354 19.99 32.00 5.98
CA ILE A 354 20.74 31.34 7.06
C ILE A 354 22.25 31.31 6.78
N ASN A 355 22.65 31.04 5.53
CA ASN A 355 24.05 31.11 5.12
C ASN A 355 24.61 32.54 5.14
N SER A 356 23.77 33.55 4.90
CA SER A 356 24.19 34.96 5.01
C SER A 356 24.37 35.42 6.46
N GLU A 357 23.59 34.87 7.40
CA GLU A 357 23.78 35.11 8.84
C GLU A 357 25.04 34.42 9.40
N GLU A 358 25.39 33.22 8.90
CA GLU A 358 26.64 32.55 9.27
C GLU A 358 27.89 33.26 8.73
N ASN A 359 27.82 33.84 7.52
CA ASN A 359 28.89 34.67 6.96
C ASN A 359 29.03 36.04 7.65
N SER A 360 27.98 36.54 8.31
CA SER A 360 28.07 37.77 9.13
C SER A 360 28.76 37.56 10.49
N ARG A 361 28.89 36.31 10.94
CA ARG A 361 29.49 35.93 12.24
C ARG A 361 30.98 35.59 12.16
N ASN A 362 31.51 35.32 10.98
CA ASN A 362 32.95 35.12 10.75
C ASN A 362 33.51 36.29 9.93
N GLY A 363 34.07 37.27 10.63
CA GLY A 363 34.44 38.56 10.06
C GLY A 363 35.56 38.55 9.02
N ASN A 364 35.58 39.66 8.25
CA ASN A 364 36.71 40.30 7.59
C ASN A 364 37.90 39.42 7.19
N SER A 365 38.06 39.17 5.88
CA SER A 365 39.05 39.92 5.08
C SER A 365 38.99 39.52 3.60
N ASN A 366 38.74 40.54 2.78
CA ASN A 366 39.32 40.82 1.46
C ASN A 366 39.10 39.88 0.26
N ASN A 367 38.49 40.56 -0.73
CA ASN A 367 38.76 40.57 -2.17
C ASN A 367 38.20 39.43 -3.02
N ASP A 368 37.12 39.80 -3.72
CA ASP A 368 36.96 39.70 -5.16
C ASP A 368 37.31 38.35 -5.80
N GLU A 369 36.28 37.53 -5.97
CA GLU A 369 35.83 37.00 -7.25
C GLU A 369 34.55 36.21 -7.01
N ILE A 370 33.43 36.67 -7.58
CA ILE A 370 32.20 35.86 -7.64
C ILE A 370 32.51 34.68 -8.55
N PRO A 371 32.48 33.41 -8.10
CA PRO A 371 32.64 32.29 -9.02
C PRO A 371 31.35 32.19 -9.82
N VAL A 372 31.43 32.56 -11.10
CA VAL A 372 30.43 32.16 -12.09
C VAL A 372 30.59 30.65 -12.26
N TYR A 373 29.70 29.88 -11.66
CA TYR A 373 29.64 28.44 -11.92
C TYR A 373 28.86 28.19 -13.22
N GLU A 374 29.58 28.19 -14.35
CA GLU A 374 29.07 27.73 -15.66
C GLU A 374 28.80 26.21 -15.72
N GLU A 375 28.86 25.49 -14.60
CA GLU A 375 28.77 24.02 -14.56
C GLU A 375 27.44 23.44 -14.03
N LEU A 376 26.36 24.22 -13.96
CA LEU A 376 25.04 23.71 -13.55
C LEU A 376 24.15 23.15 -14.69
N ASP A 377 24.70 23.01 -15.89
CA ASP A 377 24.06 22.26 -17.00
C ASP A 377 24.71 20.88 -17.26
N CYS A 378 25.52 20.37 -16.34
CA CYS A 378 26.02 19.00 -16.45
C CYS A 378 25.03 17.98 -15.88
N VAL A 379 24.71 16.95 -16.68
CA VAL A 379 23.94 15.77 -16.22
C VAL A 379 24.82 14.98 -15.27
N ILE A 380 24.68 15.23 -13.97
CA ILE A 380 25.38 14.49 -12.92
C ILE A 380 24.95 13.02 -12.99
N THR A 381 25.88 12.13 -13.28
CA THR A 381 25.61 10.70 -13.37
C THR A 381 25.56 10.06 -11.98
N ASN A 382 24.82 8.96 -11.83
CA ASN A 382 24.75 8.19 -10.57
C ASN A 382 26.14 7.78 -10.04
N LYS A 383 27.15 7.67 -10.91
CA LYS A 383 28.52 7.30 -10.54
C LYS A 383 29.25 8.46 -9.83
N GLU A 384 29.00 9.70 -10.23
CA GLU A 384 29.57 10.89 -9.60
C GLU A 384 28.94 11.17 -8.23
N ILE A 385 27.63 10.94 -8.11
CA ILE A 385 26.91 11.00 -6.83
C ILE A 385 27.46 9.97 -5.84
N LEU A 386 27.67 8.72 -6.29
CA LEU A 386 28.24 7.67 -5.44
C LEU A 386 29.69 7.96 -5.05
N CYS A 387 30.47 8.59 -5.93
CA CYS A 387 31.83 9.03 -5.63
C CYS A 387 31.84 10.15 -4.56
N ALA A 388 30.93 11.12 -4.68
CA ALA A 388 30.73 12.18 -3.69
C ALA A 388 30.26 11.63 -2.33
N ILE A 389 29.32 10.67 -2.32
CA ILE A 389 28.86 9.99 -1.11
C ILE A 389 30.01 9.19 -0.46
N SER A 390 30.87 8.58 -1.25
CA SER A 390 32.02 7.81 -0.74
C SER A 390 33.13 8.69 -0.13
N SER A 391 33.20 9.96 -0.53
CA SER A 391 34.19 10.94 -0.06
C SER A 391 33.70 11.78 1.13
N LEU A 392 32.41 11.70 1.48
CA LEU A 392 31.89 12.20 2.75
C LEU A 392 32.38 11.32 3.90
N LYS A 393 33.47 11.77 4.54
CA LYS A 393 34.07 11.14 5.73
C LYS A 393 32.98 10.81 6.77
N ARG A 394 32.83 9.52 7.08
CA ARG A 394 32.12 9.03 8.29
C ARG A 394 32.75 9.73 9.50
N ARG A 395 32.00 10.58 10.20
CA ARG A 395 32.34 10.96 11.58
C ARG A 395 32.24 9.70 12.43
N SER A 396 33.37 9.03 12.62
CA SER A 396 33.56 7.97 13.59
C SER A 396 33.46 8.56 15.00
N PHE A 397 32.45 8.16 15.75
CA PHE A 397 32.58 8.11 17.20
C PHE A 397 33.22 6.76 17.53
N THR A 398 34.53 6.78 17.71
CA THR A 398 35.27 5.75 18.44
C THR A 398 36.03 6.49 19.54
N THR A 399 35.54 6.35 20.77
CA THR A 399 36.39 6.30 21.94
C THR A 399 37.34 5.13 21.80
N ASP A 400 38.61 5.35 22.17
CA ASP A 400 39.55 4.43 22.85
C ASP A 400 40.92 5.12 22.73
N LEU A 401 41.56 5.61 23.81
CA LEU A 401 42.27 4.78 24.79
C LEU A 401 42.79 3.49 24.16
N ASP A 402 43.85 3.61 23.35
CA ASP A 402 45.10 2.96 23.70
C ASP A 402 46.21 3.37 22.73
N GLU A 403 47.19 4.09 23.28
CA GLU A 403 48.56 4.03 22.80
C GLU A 403 49.05 2.58 22.95
N GLN A 404 49.52 1.96 21.86
CA GLN A 404 50.83 1.31 21.80
C GLN A 404 51.00 0.52 20.48
N CYS A 405 52.26 0.47 20.04
CA CYS A 405 52.81 -0.36 18.95
C CYS A 405 52.56 0.18 17.52
N LYS A 406 53.35 1.14 17.05
CA LYS A 406 54.65 0.95 16.36
C LYS A 406 54.62 -0.06 15.20
N GLY A 407 54.65 0.51 13.99
CA GLY A 407 55.53 0.12 12.88
C GLY A 407 55.24 -1.20 12.17
N PHE A 408 54.87 -1.14 10.90
CA PHE A 408 55.66 -1.73 9.81
C PHE A 408 55.10 -1.27 8.44
N ASP A 409 56.03 -0.92 7.56
CA ASP A 409 55.87 -0.40 6.19
C ASP A 409 55.29 -1.46 5.23
N PRO A 410 54.58 -1.09 4.14
CA PRO A 410 53.78 -1.98 3.32
C PRO A 410 54.50 -2.47 2.05
N SER A 411 53.94 -3.55 1.50
CA SER A 411 54.02 -4.03 0.09
C SER A 411 55.06 -5.11 -0.20
N PRO A 412 54.88 -5.89 -1.29
CA PRO A 412 53.67 -6.59 -1.75
C PRO A 412 54.00 -8.06 -2.12
N VAL A 413 53.04 -8.83 -2.65
CA VAL A 413 53.17 -9.87 -3.72
C VAL A 413 52.02 -10.90 -3.59
N PHE A 414 51.07 -10.83 -4.54
CA PHE A 414 50.20 -11.92 -4.99
C PHE A 414 51.04 -13.00 -5.72
N PRO A 415 50.54 -14.20 -6.14
CA PRO A 415 49.26 -14.88 -5.87
C PRO A 415 49.42 -16.39 -5.53
N ARG A 416 48.34 -17.02 -5.05
CA ARG A 416 47.67 -18.16 -5.71
C ARG A 416 46.33 -18.46 -5.06
#